data_AF-A0A1A7T663-F1
#
_entry.id   AF-A0A1A7T663-F1
#
_cell.length_a   1.000
_cell.length_b   1.000
_cell.length_c   1.000
_cell.angle_alpha   90.00
_cell.angle_beta   90.00
_cell.angle_gamma   90.00
#
_symmetry.space_group_name_H-M   'P 1'
#
loop_
_entity.id
_entity.type
_entity.pdbx_description
1 polymer ?
#
loop_
_entity_poly.entity_id
_entity_poly.type
_entity_poly.pdbx_seq_one_letter_code
_entity_poly.pdbx_strand_id
1 'polypeptide(L)' 'MNDGKVKQVPSSTKKKNILLKEVLKRFDHGVTYTETEVNSILLNVFSSGDYVEQRRYLITFGFFKRSSDGRAYQMMGIEN' A
#
# COMPACT_ATOMS: atom_id res chain seq x y z
N MET A 1 -8.80 -20.63 -9.71
CA MET A 1 -7.90 -19.57 -10.19
C MET A 1 -8.42 -18.25 -9.61
N ASN A 2 -8.00 -17.90 -8.38
CA ASN A 2 -8.45 -16.66 -7.76
C ASN A 2 -7.46 -15.57 -8.16
N ASP A 3 -7.85 -14.78 -9.17
CA ASP A 3 -7.22 -13.52 -9.54
C ASP A 3 -6.91 -12.75 -8.26
N GLY A 4 -5.62 -12.63 -7.90
CA GLY A 4 -5.15 -12.12 -6.60
C GLY A 4 -5.41 -10.63 -6.35
N LYS A 5 -6.44 -10.08 -7.02
CA LYS A 5 -6.90 -8.71 -6.96
C LYS A 5 -8.08 -8.57 -6.03
N VAL A 6 -7.98 -7.57 -5.17
CA VAL A 6 -9.03 -7.11 -4.29
C VAL A 6 -10.02 -6.30 -5.13
N LYS A 7 -11.15 -6.93 -5.46
CA LYS A 7 -12.23 -6.26 -6.21
C LYS A 7 -12.91 -5.15 -5.42
N GLN A 8 -12.88 -5.20 -4.08
CA GLN A 8 -13.49 -4.19 -3.23
C GLN A 8 -12.75 -4.08 -1.90
N VAL A 9 -12.38 -2.84 -1.52
CA VAL A 9 -11.76 -2.58 -0.24
C VAL A 9 -12.82 -2.66 0.87
N PRO A 10 -12.62 -3.49 1.91
CA PRO A 10 -13.59 -3.60 3.00
C PRO A 10 -13.64 -2.31 3.82
N SER A 11 -14.84 -1.87 4.24
CA SER A 11 -15.00 -0.66 5.06
C SER A 11 -14.44 -0.81 6.49
N SER A 12 -14.26 -2.03 6.98
CA SER A 12 -13.73 -2.29 8.32
C SER A 12 -12.22 -2.03 8.40
N THR A 13 -11.78 -1.12 9.28
CA THR A 13 -10.37 -0.80 9.54
C THR A 13 -9.50 -2.04 9.79
N LYS A 14 -10.02 -3.02 10.53
CA LYS A 14 -9.32 -4.29 10.82
C LYS A 14 -9.01 -5.08 9.54
N LYS A 15 -9.97 -5.14 8.62
CA LYS A 15 -9.80 -5.82 7.33
C LYS A 15 -8.90 -5.01 6.39
N LYS A 16 -9.01 -3.67 6.38
CA LYS A 16 -8.07 -2.78 5.65
C LYS A 16 -6.63 -3.03 6.09
N ASN A 17 -6.38 -3.12 7.39
CA ASN A 17 -5.06 -3.40 7.93
C ASN A 17 -4.47 -4.72 7.41
N ILE A 18 -5.25 -5.82 7.49
CA ILE A 18 -4.81 -7.13 6.98
C ILE A 18 -4.51 -7.05 5.48
N LEU A 19 -5.37 -6.38 4.73
CA LEU A 19 -5.22 -6.21 3.29
C LEU A 19 -3.95 -5.44 2.94
N LEU A 20 -3.71 -4.31 3.61
CA LEU A 20 -2.50 -3.51 3.41
C LEU A 20 -1.24 -4.29 3.81
N LYS A 21 -1.28 -5.12 4.86
CA LYS A 21 -0.19 -6.04 5.18
C LYS A 21 0.11 -7.04 4.06
N GLU A 22 -0.91 -7.56 3.38
CA GLU A 22 -0.69 -8.40 2.20
C GLU A 22 -0.10 -7.60 1.02
N VAL A 23 -0.44 -6.33 0.86
CA VAL A 23 0.21 -5.45 -0.13
C VAL A 23 1.67 -5.21 0.25
N LEU A 24 1.98 -5.00 1.54
CA LEU A 24 3.34 -4.77 2.04
C LEU A 24 4.31 -5.90 1.67
N LYS A 25 3.84 -7.15 1.62
CA LYS A 25 4.64 -8.30 1.15
C LYS A 25 5.11 -8.19 -0.31
N ARG A 26 4.52 -7.30 -1.11
CA ARG A 26 4.91 -7.04 -2.51
C ARG A 26 5.94 -5.93 -2.63
N PHE A 27 6.22 -5.21 -1.54
CA PHE A 27 7.26 -4.19 -1.48
C PHE A 27 8.50 -4.78 -0.82
N ASP A 28 9.66 -4.30 -1.24
CA ASP A 28 10.96 -4.69 -0.69
C ASP A 28 11.37 -3.78 0.46
N HIS A 29 11.89 -4.39 1.51
CA HIS A 29 12.37 -3.68 2.70
C HIS A 29 13.65 -2.90 2.36
N GLY A 30 13.70 -1.62 2.75
CA GLY A 30 14.84 -0.74 2.46
C GLY A 30 14.81 -0.12 1.06
N VAL A 31 13.83 -0.44 0.21
CA VAL A 31 13.66 0.18 -1.11
C VAL A 31 12.81 1.45 -0.99
N THR A 32 13.26 2.49 -1.70
CA THR A 32 12.47 3.71 -1.89
C THR A 32 11.74 3.61 -3.22
N TYR A 33 10.42 3.70 -3.14
CA TYR A 33 9.54 3.69 -4.29
C TYR A 33 9.09 5.11 -4.63
N THR A 34 8.99 5.40 -5.91
CA THR A 34 8.35 6.63 -6.38
C THR A 34 6.83 6.52 -6.26
N GLU A 35 6.14 7.66 -6.32
CA GLU A 35 4.68 7.70 -6.36
C GLU A 35 4.10 6.79 -7.46
N THR A 36 4.70 6.83 -8.65
CA THR A 36 4.27 6.04 -9.81
C THR A 36 4.44 4.54 -9.58
N GLU A 37 5.55 4.11 -8.96
CA GLU A 37 5.78 2.70 -8.61
C GLU A 37 4.79 2.20 -7.56
N VAL A 38 4.58 2.98 -6.50
CA VAL A 38 3.58 2.65 -5.47
C VAL A 38 2.20 2.53 -6.11
N ASN A 39 1.83 3.47 -6.99
CA ASN A 39 0.56 3.41 -7.71
C ASN A 39 0.46 2.15 -8.57
N SER A 40 1.53 1.76 -9.29
CA SER A 40 1.55 0.55 -10.10
C SER A 40 1.35 -0.73 -9.28
N ILE A 41 2.02 -0.83 -8.13
CA ILE A 41 1.88 -1.97 -7.21
C ILE A 41 0.47 -2.01 -6.62
N LEU A 42 -0.08 -0.85 -6.24
CA LEU A 42 -1.45 -0.76 -5.74
C LEU A 42 -2.46 -1.11 -6.82
N LEU A 43 -2.30 -0.68 -8.07
CA LEU A 43 -3.17 -1.03 -9.20
C LEU A 43 -3.10 -2.52 -9.57
N ASN A 44 -2.02 -3.21 -9.22
CA ASN A 44 -1.94 -4.67 -9.33
C ASN A 44 -2.79 -5.38 -8.28
N VAL A 45 -3.11 -4.73 -7.16
CA VAL A 45 -3.92 -5.32 -6.08
C VAL A 45 -5.35 -4.80 -6.06
N PHE A 46 -5.56 -3.51 -6.27
CA PHE A 46 -6.85 -2.82 -6.17
C PHE A 46 -7.35 -2.45 -7.57
N SER A 47 -8.64 -2.66 -7.82
CA SER A 47 -9.29 -2.13 -9.03
C SER A 47 -9.21 -0.60 -9.06
N SER A 48 -8.99 -0.04 -10.25
CA SER A 48 -8.71 1.39 -10.49
C SER A 48 -9.77 2.31 -9.87
N GLY A 49 -9.48 2.82 -8.68
CA GLY A 49 -10.34 3.77 -7.95
C GLY A 49 -9.93 3.92 -6.48
N ASP A 50 -9.60 2.81 -5.81
CA ASP A 50 -9.32 2.83 -4.37
C ASP A 50 -7.85 3.05 -4.01
N TYR A 51 -6.94 2.97 -4.99
CA TYR A 51 -5.48 2.99 -4.74
C TYR A 51 -4.99 4.29 -4.09
N VAL A 52 -5.62 5.44 -4.37
CA VAL A 52 -5.26 6.73 -3.76
C VAL A 52 -5.54 6.71 -2.26
N GLU A 53 -6.71 6.18 -1.86
CA GLU A 53 -7.07 6.02 -0.45
C GLU A 53 -6.15 4.99 0.23
N GLN A 54 -5.84 3.89 -0.44
CA GLN A 54 -4.92 2.86 0.10
C GLN A 54 -3.51 3.41 0.33
N ARG A 55 -3.00 4.22 -0.61
CA ARG A 55 -1.71 4.90 -0.45
C ARG A 55 -1.70 5.81 0.77
N ARG A 56 -2.80 6.53 1.02
CA ARG A 56 -2.95 7.35 2.22
C ARG A 56 -2.95 6.50 3.48
N TYR A 57 -3.67 5.38 3.48
CA TYR A 57 -3.69 4.47 4.61
C TYR A 57 -2.34 3.84 4.92
N LEU A 58 -1.55 3.49 3.91
CA LEU A 58 -0.17 3.00 4.12
C LEU A 58 0.65 3.99 4.96
N ILE A 59 0.47 5.29 4.74
CA ILE A 59 1.10 6.32 5.56
C ILE A 59 0.40 6.48 6.91
N THR A 60 -0.94 6.53 6.93
CA THR A 60 -1.73 6.73 8.16
C THR A 60 -1.52 5.62 9.18
N PHE A 61 -1.38 4.37 8.75
CA PHE A 61 -1.09 3.24 9.61
C PHE A 61 0.41 3.13 9.98
N GLY A 62 1.26 4.00 9.44
CA GLY A 62 2.69 4.01 9.74
C GLY A 62 3.50 2.93 9.01
N PHE A 63 2.94 2.27 8.00
CA PHE A 63 3.68 1.28 7.19
C PHE A 63 4.65 1.92 6.21
N PHE A 64 4.27 3.07 5.67
CA PHE A 64 5.09 3.84 4.74
C PHE A 64 5.34 5.24 5.27
N LYS A 65 6.54 5.75 4.98
CA LYS A 65 6.88 7.15 5.15
C LYS A 65 6.94 7.82 3.79
N ARG A 66 6.29 8.98 3.68
CA ARG A 66 6.38 9.88 2.52
C ARG A 66 7.56 10.85 2.73
N SER A 67 8.36 11.06 1.69
CA SER A 67 9.40 12.09 1.68
C SER A 67 8.79 13.50 1.71
N SER A 68 9.54 14.49 2.16
CA SER A 68 9.12 15.90 2.28
C SER A 68 8.68 16.50 0.93
N ASP A 69 9.32 16.08 -0.16
CA ASP A 69 8.97 16.46 -1.54
C ASP A 69 7.76 15.68 -2.08
N GLY A 70 7.32 14.66 -1.35
CA GLY A 70 6.11 13.92 -1.65
C GLY A 70 6.21 12.91 -2.79
N ARG A 71 7.37 12.81 -3.44
CA ARG A 71 7.63 11.93 -4.60
C ARG A 71 8.12 10.53 -4.23
N ALA A 72 8.63 10.36 -3.02
CA ALA A 72 9.23 9.12 -2.56
C ALA A 72 8.49 8.55 -1.35
N TYR A 73 8.40 7.22 -1.34
CA TYR A 73 7.69 6.38 -0.39
C TYR A 73 8.62 5.26 0.05
N GLN A 74 8.80 5.08 1.35
CA GLN A 74 9.66 4.02 1.89
C GLN A 74 8.94 3.28 3.00
N MET A 75 9.06 1.95 3.03
CA MET A 75 8.54 1.16 4.15
C MET A 75 9.29 1.54 5.43
N MET A 76 8.52 1.90 6.45
CA MET A 76 9.06 2.06 7.80
C MET A 76 9.19 0.66 8.41
N GLY A 77 10.24 0.43 9.20
CA GLY A 77 10.48 -0.87 9.83
C GLY A 77 9.21 -1.35 10.54
N ILE A 78 8.60 -2.42 10.01
CA ILE A 78 7.45 -3.05 10.63
C ILE A 78 8.04 -3.90 11.74
N GLU A 79 8.13 -3.36 12.95
CA GLU A 79 8.44 -4.17 14.13
C GLU A 79 7.41 -5.31 14.18
N ASN A 80 7.91 -6.54 14.11
CA ASN A 80 7.11 -7.77 14.12
C ASN A 80 6.80 -8.20 15.55
#